data_AF-A0A2D8SW63-F1
#
_entry.id   AF-A0A2D8SW63-F1
#
_cell.length_a   1.000
_cell.length_b   1.000
_cell.length_c   1.000
_cell.angle_alpha   90.00
_cell.angle_beta   90.00
_cell.angle_gamma   90.00
#
_symmetry.space_group_name_H-M   'P 1'
#
loop_
_entity.id
_entity.type
_entity.pdbx_description
1 polymer ?
#
loop_
_entity_poly.entity_id
_entity_poly.type
_entity_poly.pdbx_seq_one_letter_code
_entity_poly.pdbx_strand_id
1 'polypeptide(L)'
;HAALALTANPNRDSSEILREWIVENQLPSDLQILLEKSPELILRLRYLDVWKVLKNQTWMPSENWFRDDNFVPGACAKIANTVVEENVADLLRSERALASAMARNHLLEADSLPVCEHTDFIIESYQWACHFAEWTEKMWDDLLNHAPLSRAQCRALIEARLDEDPLPPLSVMD
;
A
#
# COMPACT_ATOMS: atom_id res chain seq x y z
N HIS A 1 9.94 6.41 -3.46
CA HIS A 1 10.10 5.13 -2.74
C HIS A 1 11.30 4.28 -3.18
N ALA A 2 11.70 4.25 -4.46
CA ALA A 2 12.90 3.53 -4.92
C ALA A 2 14.26 4.10 -4.41
N ALA A 3 14.31 5.36 -4.00
CA ALA A 3 15.54 6.00 -3.48
C ALA A 3 16.07 5.36 -2.18
N LEU A 4 15.20 4.80 -1.34
CA LEU A 4 15.59 4.13 -0.09
C LEU A 4 16.17 2.72 -0.29
N ALA A 5 16.02 2.14 -1.48
CA ALA A 5 16.53 0.79 -1.80
C ALA A 5 17.93 0.79 -2.42
N LEU A 6 18.52 1.96 -2.71
CA LEU A 6 19.79 2.10 -3.43
C LEU A 6 20.93 2.67 -2.56
N THR A 7 20.94 2.35 -1.27
CA THR A 7 22.11 2.62 -0.40
C THR A 7 23.20 1.58 -0.67
N ALA A 8 24.45 2.04 -0.83
CA ALA A 8 25.62 1.17 -0.97
C ALA A 8 25.91 0.31 0.27
N ASN A 9 25.28 0.62 1.41
CA ASN A 9 25.39 -0.13 2.66
C ASN A 9 24.01 -0.64 3.10
N PRO A 10 23.74 -1.96 2.97
CA PRO A 10 22.44 -2.56 3.29
C PRO A 10 22.15 -2.61 4.80
N ASN A 11 23.12 -2.31 5.66
CA ASN A 11 22.94 -2.28 7.11
C ASN A 11 22.61 -0.88 7.66
N ARG A 12 22.56 0.14 6.81
CA ARG A 12 22.16 1.49 7.24
C ARG A 12 20.67 1.54 7.52
N ASP A 13 20.32 2.27 8.56
CA ASP A 13 18.93 2.51 8.91
C ASP A 13 18.25 3.37 7.83
N SER A 14 17.09 2.93 7.35
CA SER A 14 16.33 3.65 6.32
C SER A 14 15.89 5.05 6.77
N SER A 15 15.68 5.24 8.07
CA SER A 15 15.30 6.52 8.66
C SER A 15 16.48 7.49 8.70
N GLU A 16 17.70 6.98 8.93
CA GLU A 16 18.93 7.79 8.81
C GLU A 16 19.15 8.25 7.36
N ILE A 17 18.99 7.36 6.38
CA ILE A 17 19.12 7.70 4.95
C ILE A 17 18.07 8.73 4.53
N LEU A 18 16.81 8.53 4.96
CA LEU A 18 15.73 9.48 4.71
C LEU A 18 16.05 10.84 5.33
N ARG A 19 16.51 10.86 6.58
CA ARG A 19 16.88 12.10 7.29
C ARG A 19 18.03 12.84 6.62
N GLU A 20 19.08 12.14 6.17
CA GLU A 20 20.19 12.74 5.44
C GLU A 20 19.72 13.37 4.13
N TRP A 21 18.94 12.64 3.33
CA TRP A 21 18.38 13.16 2.09
C TRP A 21 17.49 14.38 2.33
N ILE A 22 16.67 14.36 3.39
CA ILE A 22 15.85 15.50 3.82
C ILE A 22 16.71 16.75 4.11
N VAL A 23 17.82 16.57 4.85
CA VAL A 23 18.73 17.66 5.23
C VAL A 23 19.49 18.21 4.03
N GLU A 24 20.00 17.33 3.15
CA GLU A 24 20.75 17.72 1.95
C GLU A 24 19.90 18.55 0.97
N ASN A 25 18.60 18.26 0.88
CA ASN A 25 17.66 18.97 -0.01
C ASN A 25 16.97 20.16 0.67
N GLN A 26 17.37 20.53 1.90
CA GLN A 26 16.86 21.71 2.64
C GLN A 26 15.33 21.79 2.69
N LEU A 27 14.67 20.64 2.87
CA LEU A 27 13.21 20.57 2.82
C LEU A 27 12.55 21.35 3.95
N PRO A 28 11.39 22.02 3.70
CA PRO A 28 10.61 22.69 4.75
C PRO A 28 10.27 21.75 5.91
N SER A 29 10.28 22.23 7.16
CA SER A 29 10.03 21.43 8.37
C SER A 29 8.74 20.60 8.30
N ASP A 30 7.68 21.19 7.74
CA ASP A 30 6.36 20.56 7.65
C ASP A 30 6.38 19.36 6.70
N LEU A 31 7.20 19.42 5.64
CA LEU A 31 7.43 18.30 4.73
C LEU A 31 8.22 17.18 5.41
N GLN A 32 9.17 17.51 6.29
CA GLN A 32 9.93 16.50 7.04
C GLN A 32 9.00 15.70 7.96
N ILE A 33 8.11 16.39 8.67
CA ILE A 33 7.11 15.76 9.55
C ILE A 33 6.21 14.81 8.76
N LEU A 34 5.77 15.23 7.57
CA LEU A 34 4.94 14.38 6.71
C LEU A 34 5.69 13.14 6.20
N LEU A 35 6.97 13.30 5.82
CA LEU A 35 7.82 12.18 5.42
C LEU A 35 8.08 11.20 6.56
N GLU A 36 8.18 11.67 7.81
CA GLU A 36 8.34 10.80 9.00
C GLU A 36 7.07 9.98 9.31
N LYS A 37 5.87 10.44 8.92
CA LYS A 37 4.60 9.70 9.08
C LYS A 37 4.37 8.66 7.97
N SER A 38 4.97 8.86 6.80
CA SER A 38 4.73 8.04 5.61
C SER A 38 5.11 6.56 5.73
N PRO A 39 6.12 6.13 6.51
CA PRO A 39 6.44 4.71 6.72
C PRO A 39 5.24 3.88 7.17
N GLU A 40 4.44 4.37 8.11
CA GLU A 40 3.26 3.64 8.60
C GLU A 40 2.23 3.43 7.48
N LEU A 41 1.96 4.47 6.68
CA LEU A 41 1.07 4.35 5.53
C LEU A 41 1.59 3.29 4.54
N ILE A 42 2.89 3.33 4.19
CA ILE A 42 3.49 2.35 3.27
C ILE A 42 3.33 0.92 3.81
N LEU A 43 3.58 0.71 5.10
CA LEU A 43 3.45 -0.60 5.72
C LEU A 43 2.00 -1.10 5.63
N ARG A 44 1.02 -0.22 5.85
CA ARG A 44 -0.41 -0.57 5.70
C ARG A 44 -0.79 -0.85 4.26
N LEU A 45 -0.27 -0.11 3.29
CA LEU A 45 -0.55 -0.37 1.88
C LEU A 45 0.04 -1.70 1.42
N ARG A 46 1.23 -2.06 1.91
CA ARG A 46 1.94 -3.28 1.50
C ARG A 46 1.51 -4.54 2.25
N TYR A 47 1.11 -4.42 3.51
CA TYR A 47 0.89 -5.56 4.38
C TYR A 47 -0.52 -5.58 4.94
N LEU A 48 -1.03 -6.80 5.15
CA LEU A 48 -2.28 -7.05 5.85
C LEU A 48 -1.96 -7.49 7.28
N ASP A 49 -2.24 -6.65 8.26
CA ASP A 49 -2.06 -6.96 9.68
C ASP A 49 -2.94 -8.14 10.12
N VAL A 50 -4.18 -8.23 9.61
CA VAL A 50 -5.05 -9.39 9.86
C VAL A 50 -4.38 -10.69 9.41
N TRP A 51 -3.69 -10.68 8.26
CA TRP A 51 -2.99 -11.87 7.77
C TRP A 51 -1.79 -12.26 8.65
N LYS A 52 -1.02 -11.27 9.12
CA LYS A 52 0.09 -11.49 10.08
C LYS A 52 -0.41 -12.19 11.34
N VAL A 53 -1.54 -11.71 11.88
CA VAL A 53 -2.17 -12.27 13.08
C VAL A 53 -2.61 -13.72 12.82
N LEU A 54 -3.34 -13.97 11.73
CA LEU A 54 -3.85 -15.30 11.40
C LEU A 54 -2.76 -16.34 11.16
N LYS A 55 -1.64 -15.95 10.55
CA LYS A 55 -0.56 -16.90 10.17
C LYS A 55 0.63 -16.89 11.13
N ASN A 56 0.59 -16.08 12.19
CA ASN A 56 1.73 -15.83 13.08
C ASN A 56 3.03 -15.60 12.30
N GLN A 57 2.91 -14.85 11.21
CA GLN A 57 3.95 -14.61 10.24
C GLN A 57 4.33 -13.13 10.30
N THR A 58 5.54 -12.84 10.76
CA THR A 58 6.10 -11.49 10.80
C THR A 58 6.32 -10.92 9.38
N TRP A 59 6.47 -11.83 8.40
CA TRP A 59 6.66 -11.54 6.97
C TRP A 59 5.61 -12.30 6.17
N MET A 60 5.00 -11.67 5.15
CA MET A 60 4.01 -12.35 4.31
C MET A 60 4.58 -13.63 3.67
N PRO A 61 3.72 -14.63 3.35
CA PRO A 61 4.16 -15.83 2.65
C PRO A 61 4.91 -15.45 1.36
N SER A 62 5.85 -16.29 0.92
CA SER A 62 6.59 -16.12 -0.34
C SER A 62 5.70 -16.02 -1.60
N GLU A 63 4.41 -16.29 -1.45
CA GLU A 63 3.31 -15.98 -2.38
C GLU A 63 3.01 -14.46 -2.31
N ASN A 64 3.99 -13.67 -2.76
CA ASN A 64 4.06 -12.21 -2.67
C ASN A 64 2.86 -11.50 -3.32
N TRP A 65 2.15 -10.71 -2.53
CA TRP A 65 1.06 -9.84 -2.97
C TRP A 65 1.52 -8.44 -3.40
N PHE A 66 2.79 -8.13 -3.19
CA PHE A 66 3.44 -6.87 -3.55
C PHE A 66 4.92 -7.13 -3.85
N ARG A 67 5.19 -7.97 -4.85
CA ARG A 67 6.42 -7.78 -5.61
C ARG A 67 6.05 -6.84 -6.74
N ASP A 68 6.58 -5.62 -6.66
CA ASP A 68 6.66 -4.74 -7.82
C ASP A 68 5.29 -4.40 -8.42
N ASP A 69 4.37 -3.92 -7.57
CA ASP A 69 3.07 -3.37 -7.98
C ASP A 69 2.08 -4.42 -8.55
N ASN A 70 2.07 -5.68 -8.10
CA ASN A 70 1.23 -6.71 -8.73
C ASN A 70 0.27 -7.44 -7.79
N PHE A 71 -0.96 -7.68 -8.27
CA PHE A 71 -1.92 -8.58 -7.62
C PHE A 71 -1.75 -10.02 -8.15
N VAL A 72 -1.58 -10.98 -7.24
CA VAL A 72 -1.44 -12.41 -7.57
C VAL A 72 -2.74 -13.16 -7.25
N PRO A 73 -3.59 -13.51 -8.25
CA PRO A 73 -4.95 -13.99 -8.00
C PRO A 73 -5.05 -15.24 -7.12
N GLY A 74 -4.07 -16.15 -7.20
CA GLY A 74 -4.05 -17.35 -6.36
C GLY A 74 -3.89 -17.03 -4.88
N ALA A 75 -2.93 -16.16 -4.55
CA ALA A 75 -2.72 -15.67 -3.20
C ALA A 75 -3.92 -14.83 -2.73
N CYS A 76 -4.53 -14.08 -3.66
CA CYS A 76 -5.67 -13.23 -3.36
C CYS A 76 -6.89 -14.03 -2.91
N ALA A 77 -7.27 -15.03 -3.71
CA ALA A 77 -8.34 -15.95 -3.39
C ALA A 77 -8.07 -16.66 -2.05
N LYS A 78 -6.84 -17.12 -1.82
CA LYS A 78 -6.45 -17.79 -0.57
C LYS A 78 -6.69 -16.90 0.64
N ILE A 79 -6.24 -15.65 0.62
CA ILE A 79 -6.41 -14.72 1.74
C ILE A 79 -7.90 -14.43 1.97
N ALA A 80 -8.63 -14.05 0.92
CA ALA A 80 -10.05 -13.73 1.03
C ALA A 80 -10.83 -14.91 1.63
N ASN A 81 -10.62 -16.11 1.12
CA ASN A 81 -11.30 -17.32 1.60
C ASN A 81 -10.96 -17.61 3.06
N THR A 82 -9.68 -17.56 3.44
CA THR A 82 -9.26 -17.81 4.82
C THR A 82 -9.81 -16.76 5.77
N VAL A 83 -9.79 -15.47 5.41
CA VAL A 83 -10.29 -14.39 6.27
C VAL A 83 -11.80 -14.49 6.49
N VAL A 84 -12.56 -14.92 5.47
CA VAL A 84 -14.00 -15.20 5.59
C VAL A 84 -14.25 -16.47 6.42
N GLU A 85 -13.49 -17.55 6.18
CA GLU A 85 -13.58 -18.81 6.93
C GLU A 85 -13.31 -18.62 8.43
N GLU A 86 -12.31 -17.82 8.77
CA GLU A 86 -11.93 -17.48 10.15
C GLU A 86 -12.80 -16.37 10.76
N ASN A 87 -13.83 -15.90 10.05
CA ASN A 87 -14.77 -14.87 10.50
C ASN A 87 -14.11 -13.54 10.93
N VAL A 88 -13.06 -13.12 10.21
CA VAL A 88 -12.31 -11.87 10.45
C VAL A 88 -12.33 -10.90 9.25
N ALA A 89 -13.30 -11.06 8.34
CA ALA A 89 -13.47 -10.20 7.17
C ALA A 89 -13.65 -8.72 7.53
N ASP A 90 -14.43 -8.42 8.57
CA ASP A 90 -14.66 -7.03 9.00
C ASP A 90 -13.40 -6.37 9.57
N LEU A 91 -12.47 -7.15 10.13
CA LEU A 91 -11.17 -6.63 10.55
C LEU A 91 -10.33 -6.24 9.34
N LEU A 92 -10.32 -7.05 8.28
CA LEU A 92 -9.58 -6.73 7.06
C LEU A 92 -10.18 -5.50 6.37
N ARG A 93 -11.52 -5.39 6.30
CA ARG A 93 -12.20 -4.19 5.79
C ARG A 93 -11.80 -2.95 6.59
N SER A 94 -11.85 -3.02 7.91
CA SER A 94 -11.48 -1.91 8.81
C SER A 94 -10.02 -1.49 8.60
N GLU A 95 -9.12 -2.46 8.41
CA GLU A 95 -7.71 -2.22 8.15
C GLU A 95 -7.49 -1.48 6.82
N ARG A 96 -8.20 -1.88 5.75
CA ARG A 96 -8.12 -1.20 4.46
C ARG A 96 -8.73 0.20 4.50
N ALA A 97 -9.88 0.36 5.16
CA ALA A 97 -10.51 1.66 5.36
C ALA A 97 -9.60 2.63 6.14
N LEU A 98 -8.87 2.13 7.14
CA LEU A 98 -7.87 2.91 7.87
C LEU A 98 -6.74 3.38 6.95
N ALA A 99 -6.20 2.50 6.10
CA ALA A 99 -5.15 2.85 5.15
C ALA A 99 -5.60 3.97 4.19
N SER A 100 -6.82 3.89 3.65
CA SER A 100 -7.40 4.96 2.82
C SER A 100 -7.60 6.26 3.58
N ALA A 101 -8.09 6.21 4.82
CA ALA A 101 -8.25 7.40 5.65
C ALA A 101 -6.91 8.08 5.94
N MET A 102 -5.86 7.30 6.24
CA MET A 102 -4.50 7.80 6.42
C MET A 102 -3.96 8.42 5.14
N ALA A 103 -4.14 7.76 3.98
CA ALA A 103 -3.67 8.27 2.70
C ALA A 103 -4.35 9.60 2.32
N ARG A 104 -5.66 9.71 2.52
CA ARG A 104 -6.41 10.98 2.36
C ARG A 104 -5.87 12.08 3.26
N ASN A 105 -5.62 11.77 4.54
CA ASN A 105 -5.07 12.76 5.47
C ASN A 105 -3.65 13.19 5.07
N HIS A 106 -2.80 12.25 4.65
CA HIS A 106 -1.45 12.57 4.19
C HIS A 106 -1.47 13.42 2.92
N LEU A 107 -2.39 13.17 1.98
CA LEU A 107 -2.58 14.01 0.80
C LEU A 107 -3.02 15.43 1.17
N LEU A 108 -3.98 15.58 2.09
CA LEU A 108 -4.39 16.90 2.59
C LEU A 108 -3.23 17.65 3.26
N GLU A 109 -2.42 16.95 4.06
CA GLU A 109 -1.20 17.53 4.64
C GLU A 109 -0.21 17.95 3.54
N ALA A 110 0.01 17.11 2.52
CA ALA A 110 0.89 17.40 1.39
C ALA A 110 0.44 18.64 0.59
N ASP A 111 -0.85 18.75 0.29
CA ASP A 111 -1.45 19.88 -0.44
C ASP A 111 -1.33 21.20 0.35
N SER A 112 -1.20 21.12 1.67
CA SER A 112 -1.05 22.28 2.55
C SER A 112 0.39 22.76 2.72
N LEU A 113 1.36 22.02 2.19
CA LEU A 113 2.78 22.33 2.35
C LEU A 113 3.18 23.60 1.57
N PRO A 114 4.18 24.36 2.06
CA PRO A 114 4.79 25.44 1.29
C PRO A 114 5.38 24.93 -0.03
N VAL A 115 5.25 25.74 -1.09
CA VAL A 115 5.83 25.44 -2.40
C VAL A 115 7.36 25.37 -2.31
N CYS A 116 7.94 24.31 -2.88
CA CYS A 116 9.37 24.06 -2.98
C CYS A 116 9.70 23.46 -4.37
N GLU A 117 10.99 23.23 -4.64
CA GLU A 117 11.46 22.66 -5.91
C GLU A 117 10.83 21.31 -6.26
N HIS A 118 10.39 20.54 -5.26
CA HIS A 118 9.87 19.19 -5.43
C HIS A 118 8.36 19.08 -5.19
N THR A 119 7.63 20.19 -5.09
CA THR A 119 6.20 20.20 -4.75
C THR A 119 5.36 19.28 -5.64
N ASP A 120 5.53 19.36 -6.96
CA ASP A 120 4.74 18.56 -7.90
C ASP A 120 4.97 17.06 -7.66
N PHE A 121 6.23 16.64 -7.54
CA PHE A 121 6.58 15.25 -7.26
C PHE A 121 6.00 14.75 -5.92
N ILE A 122 6.01 15.61 -4.90
CA ILE A 122 5.47 15.27 -3.57
C ILE A 122 3.96 15.07 -3.66
N ILE A 123 3.25 16.05 -4.23
CA ILE A 123 1.79 16.00 -4.36
C ILE A 123 1.38 14.79 -5.21
N GLU A 124 2.01 14.59 -6.37
CA GLU A 124 1.76 13.42 -7.24
C GLU A 124 1.99 12.09 -6.51
N SER A 125 3.02 12.00 -5.66
CA SER A 125 3.29 10.79 -4.87
C SER A 125 2.18 10.50 -3.86
N TYR A 126 1.67 11.52 -3.16
CA TYR A 126 0.57 11.33 -2.22
C TYR A 126 -0.78 11.14 -2.92
N GLN A 127 -1.01 11.74 -4.08
CA GLN A 127 -2.17 11.48 -4.93
C GLN A 127 -2.20 10.02 -5.38
N TRP A 128 -1.06 9.52 -5.86
CA TRP A 128 -0.92 8.11 -6.21
C TRP A 128 -1.17 7.21 -5.01
N ALA A 129 -0.56 7.50 -3.85
CA ALA A 129 -0.75 6.69 -2.64
C ALA A 129 -2.21 6.68 -2.16
N CYS A 130 -2.91 7.82 -2.28
CA CYS A 130 -4.33 7.93 -1.96
C CYS A 130 -5.20 7.11 -2.90
N HIS A 131 -5.02 7.28 -4.21
CA HIS A 131 -5.74 6.51 -5.23
C HIS A 131 -5.50 5.01 -5.05
N PHE A 132 -4.24 4.62 -4.83
CA PHE A 132 -3.84 3.26 -4.54
C PHE A 132 -4.56 2.68 -3.32
N ALA A 133 -4.58 3.42 -2.20
CA ALA A 133 -5.23 2.98 -0.97
C ALA A 133 -6.73 2.71 -1.19
N GLU A 134 -7.43 3.66 -1.78
CA GLU A 134 -8.87 3.57 -2.05
C GLU A 134 -9.21 2.48 -3.06
N TRP A 135 -8.35 2.28 -4.05
CA TRP A 135 -8.50 1.19 -5.00
C TRP A 135 -8.39 -0.17 -4.30
N THR A 136 -7.36 -0.35 -3.45
CA THR A 136 -7.17 -1.61 -2.72
C THR A 136 -8.28 -1.88 -1.72
N GLU A 137 -8.83 -0.83 -1.08
CA GLU A 137 -9.97 -0.95 -0.18
C GLU A 137 -11.18 -1.54 -0.91
N LYS A 138 -11.55 -0.96 -2.05
CA LYS A 138 -12.66 -1.47 -2.88
C LYS A 138 -12.39 -2.89 -3.38
N MET A 139 -11.19 -3.14 -3.91
CA MET A 139 -10.83 -4.46 -4.42
C MET A 139 -10.94 -5.53 -3.33
N TRP A 140 -10.49 -5.23 -2.11
CA TRP A 140 -10.62 -6.18 -1.00
C TRP A 140 -12.07 -6.39 -0.57
N ASP A 141 -12.89 -5.34 -0.54
CA ASP A 141 -14.31 -5.51 -0.26
C ASP A 141 -14.97 -6.43 -1.29
N ASP A 142 -14.68 -6.23 -2.58
CA ASP A 142 -15.18 -7.09 -3.66
C ASP A 142 -14.72 -8.55 -3.50
N LEU A 143 -13.43 -8.78 -3.23
CA LEU A 143 -12.91 -10.13 -3.01
C LEU A 143 -13.57 -10.82 -1.82
N LEU A 144 -13.76 -10.10 -0.71
CA LEU A 144 -14.38 -10.64 0.50
C LEU A 144 -15.87 -10.93 0.31
N ASN A 145 -16.58 -10.09 -0.44
CA ASN A 145 -18.01 -10.26 -0.74
C ASN A 145 -18.28 -11.47 -1.67
N HIS A 146 -17.27 -11.89 -2.45
CA HIS A 146 -17.38 -13.03 -3.36
C HIS A 146 -16.69 -14.30 -2.84
N ALA A 147 -16.10 -14.28 -1.64
CA ALA A 147 -15.52 -15.47 -1.04
C ALA A 147 -16.61 -16.51 -0.71
N PRO A 148 -16.37 -17.82 -0.95
CA PRO A 148 -15.11 -18.40 -1.41
C PRO A 148 -14.89 -18.24 -2.93
N LEU A 149 -13.67 -17.89 -3.29
CA LEU A 149 -13.19 -17.67 -4.66
C LEU A 149 -12.23 -18.78 -5.10
N SER A 150 -12.34 -19.20 -6.35
CA SER A 150 -11.23 -19.85 -7.07
C SER A 150 -10.22 -18.80 -7.57
N ARG A 151 -9.02 -19.27 -7.93
CA ARG A 151 -8.00 -18.43 -8.59
C ARG A 151 -8.54 -17.70 -9.82
N ALA A 152 -9.35 -18.37 -10.65
CA ALA A 152 -9.90 -17.80 -11.88
C ALA A 152 -10.97 -16.72 -11.60
N GLN A 153 -11.86 -16.96 -10.63
CA GLN A 153 -12.87 -15.96 -10.24
C GLN A 153 -12.19 -14.72 -9.64
N CYS A 154 -11.17 -14.92 -8.80
CA CYS A 154 -10.41 -13.81 -8.24
C CYS A 154 -9.69 -13.00 -9.31
N ARG A 155 -9.06 -13.67 -10.29
CA ARG A 155 -8.42 -13.00 -11.44
C ARG A 155 -9.42 -12.12 -12.19
N ALA A 156 -10.59 -12.65 -12.51
CA ALA A 156 -11.61 -11.92 -13.25
C ALA A 156 -12.08 -10.65 -12.51
N LEU A 157 -12.22 -10.71 -11.18
CA LEU A 157 -12.57 -9.54 -10.37
C LEU A 157 -11.47 -8.47 -10.39
N ILE A 158 -10.20 -8.89 -10.29
CA ILE A 158 -9.06 -7.97 -10.32
C ILE A 158 -8.91 -7.32 -11.69
N GLU A 159 -9.01 -8.11 -12.77
CA GLU A 159 -8.97 -7.60 -14.15
C GLU A 159 -10.13 -6.62 -14.42
N ALA A 160 -11.35 -6.95 -14.00
CA ALA A 160 -12.50 -6.06 -14.15
C ALA A 160 -12.31 -4.72 -13.41
N ARG A 161 -11.72 -4.74 -12.22
CA ARG A 161 -11.43 -3.51 -11.46
C ARG A 161 -10.32 -2.68 -12.10
N LEU A 162 -9.29 -3.34 -12.64
CA LEU A 162 -8.22 -2.67 -13.40
C LEU A 162 -8.72 -2.06 -14.71
N ASP A 163 -9.68 -2.70 -15.38
CA ASP A 163 -10.32 -2.17 -16.58
C ASP A 163 -11.19 -0.93 -16.26
N GLU A 164 -11.87 -0.93 -15.11
CA GLU A 164 -12.69 0.19 -14.64
C GLU A 164 -11.84 1.38 -14.17
N ASP A 165 -10.82 1.10 -13.37
CA ASP A 165 -9.97 2.08 -12.69
C ASP A 165 -8.50 1.65 -12.79
N PRO A 166 -7.84 1.98 -13.91
CA PRO A 166 -6.45 1.59 -14.13
C PRO A 166 -5.51 2.26 -13.13
N LEU A 167 -4.64 1.48 -12.51
CA LEU A 167 -3.54 1.99 -11.69
C LEU A 167 -2.20 1.62 -12.33
N PRO A 168 -1.43 2.55 -12.88
CA PRO A 168 -0.04 2.28 -13.25
C PRO A 168 0.86 2.33 -12.01
N PRO A 169 1.91 1.50 -11.92
CA PRO A 169 2.32 0.43 -12.84
C PRO A 169 1.68 -0.94 -12.51
N LEU A 170 0.47 -0.95 -11.91
CA LEU A 170 -0.14 -2.17 -11.39
C LEU A 170 -0.45 -3.20 -12.47
N SER A 171 -0.15 -4.48 -12.23
CA SER A 171 -0.54 -5.55 -13.14
C SER A 171 -1.02 -6.83 -12.43
N VAL A 172 -1.63 -7.74 -13.19
CA VAL A 172 -2.08 -9.05 -12.71
C VAL A 172 -1.05 -10.10 -13.11
N MET A 173 -0.48 -10.79 -12.12
CA MET A 173 0.51 -11.84 -12.36
C MET A 173 -0.11 -13.24 -12.30
N ASP A 174 0.36 -14.12 -13.18
CA ASP A 174 0.08 -15.56 -13.13
C ASP A 174 0.88 -16.27 -12.01
#